data_AF-A0A7J2IYU4-F1
#
_entry.id   AF-A0A7J2IYU4-F1
#
_cell.length_a   1.000
_cell.length_b   1.000
_cell.length_c   1.000
_cell.angle_alpha   90.00
_cell.angle_beta   90.00
_cell.angle_gamma   90.00
#
_symmetry.space_group_name_H-M   'P 1'
#
loop_
_entity.id
_entity.type
_entity.pdbx_description
1 polymer ?
#
loop_
_entity_poly.entity_id
_entity_poly.type
_entity_poly.pdbx_seq_one_letter_code
_entity_poly.pdbx_strand_id
1 'polypeptide(L)'
;MKSKNIREIRKILQEVLKKIKISEKERKEIEKKIREFKKQMMPYLKKINAKFFVGGSFAKHTLIKKSSYEYDIDIFIRFPLRYKEKNISKILENIIKKRF
;
A
#
# COMPACT_ATOMS: atom_id res chain seq x y z
N MET A 1 37.35 -18.28 14.07
CA MET A 1 36.59 -17.28 14.87
C MET A 1 35.60 -16.44 14.05
N LYS A 2 35.98 -15.84 12.91
CA LYS A 2 35.06 -14.98 12.10
C LYS A 2 33.73 -15.63 11.68
N SER A 3 33.72 -16.94 11.39
CA SER A 3 32.53 -17.67 10.93
C SER A 3 31.46 -17.91 12.00
N LYS A 4 31.86 -18.06 13.28
CA LYS A 4 30.93 -18.30 14.40
C LYS A 4 30.06 -17.06 14.67
N ASN A 5 30.66 -15.88 14.65
CA ASN A 5 29.97 -14.60 14.84
C ASN A 5 28.99 -14.29 13.70
N ILE A 6 29.32 -14.63 12.45
CA ILE A 6 28.41 -14.44 11.30
C ILE A 6 27.15 -15.30 11.45
N ARG A 7 27.29 -16.55 11.94
CA ARG A 7 26.14 -17.44 12.16
C ARG A 7 25.19 -16.91 13.23
N GLU A 8 25.74 -16.35 14.30
CA GLU A 8 24.98 -15.74 15.39
C GLU A 8 24.26 -14.47 14.94
N ILE A 9 24.94 -13.57 14.21
CA ILE A 9 24.32 -12.38 13.61
C ILE A 9 23.17 -12.78 12.68
N ARG A 10 23.36 -13.78 11.82
CA ARG A 10 22.29 -14.27 10.92
C ARG A 10 21.07 -14.78 11.71
N LYS A 11 21.28 -15.46 12.83
CA LYS A 11 20.20 -15.96 13.68
C LYS A 11 19.41 -14.79 14.28
N ILE A 12 20.08 -13.78 14.83
CA ILE A 12 19.45 -12.57 15.38
C ILE A 12 18.64 -11.86 14.29
N LEU A 13 19.21 -11.67 13.09
CA LEU A 13 18.51 -11.02 11.98
C LEU A 13 17.27 -11.81 11.55
N GLN A 14 17.33 -13.14 11.50
CA GLN A 14 16.16 -13.97 11.20
C GLN A 14 15.05 -13.83 12.25
N GLU A 15 15.41 -13.75 13.53
CA GLU A 15 14.45 -13.54 14.61
C GLU A 15 13.80 -12.15 14.53
N VAL A 16 14.58 -11.10 14.25
CA VAL A 16 14.05 -9.74 14.04
C VAL A 16 13.12 -9.71 12.84
N LEU A 17 13.52 -10.30 11.70
CA LEU A 17 12.68 -10.40 10.50
C LEU A 17 11.33 -11.06 10.78
N LYS A 18 11.31 -12.13 11.59
CA LYS A 18 10.05 -12.78 12.00
C LYS A 18 9.16 -11.87 12.85
N LYS A 19 9.75 -11.04 13.72
CA LYS A 19 9.01 -10.11 14.59
C LYS A 19 8.40 -8.93 13.82
N ILE A 20 9.13 -8.40 12.85
CA ILE A 20 8.71 -7.19 12.10
C ILE A 20 7.84 -7.51 10.87
N LYS A 21 7.77 -8.77 10.43
CA LYS A 21 6.96 -9.16 9.27
C LYS A 21 5.48 -9.20 9.65
N ILE A 22 4.64 -8.58 8.82
CA ILE A 22 3.18 -8.75 8.94
C ILE A 22 2.79 -10.21 8.72
N SER A 23 1.80 -10.69 9.46
CA SER A 23 1.26 -12.03 9.26
C SER A 23 0.48 -12.11 7.94
N GLU A 24 0.33 -13.33 7.42
CA GLU A 24 -0.48 -13.57 6.22
C GLU A 24 -1.96 -13.20 6.43
N LYS A 25 -2.47 -13.39 7.67
CA LYS A 25 -3.82 -12.98 8.04
C LYS A 25 -4.00 -11.47 7.96
N GLU A 26 -3.11 -10.71 8.59
CA GLU A 26 -3.10 -9.23 8.52
C GLU A 26 -3.00 -8.76 7.06
N ARG A 27 -2.13 -9.39 6.26
CA ARG A 27 -1.98 -9.07 4.83
C ARG A 27 -3.29 -9.25 4.08
N LYS A 28 -3.99 -10.37 4.26
CA LYS A 28 -5.29 -10.65 3.62
C LYS A 28 -6.38 -9.67 4.05
N GLU A 29 -6.38 -9.24 5.31
CA GLU A 29 -7.31 -8.22 5.81
C GLU A 29 -7.06 -6.86 5.13
N ILE A 30 -5.79 -6.44 5.00
CA ILE A 30 -5.42 -5.24 4.27
C ILE A 30 -5.84 -5.35 2.79
N GLU A 31 -5.57 -6.47 2.13
CA GLU A 31 -6.00 -6.70 0.74
C GLU A 31 -7.52 -6.60 0.58
N LYS A 32 -8.29 -7.12 1.55
CA LYS A 32 -9.76 -7.01 1.55
C LYS A 32 -10.19 -5.55 1.58
N LYS A 33 -9.64 -4.75 2.50
CA LYS A 33 -9.95 -3.31 2.61
C LYS A 33 -9.56 -2.55 1.34
N ILE A 34 -8.40 -2.85 0.75
CA ILE A 34 -7.96 -2.24 -0.52
C ILE A 34 -8.93 -2.60 -1.65
N ARG A 35 -9.39 -3.85 -1.76
CA ARG A 35 -10.36 -4.27 -2.77
C ARG A 35 -11.69 -3.54 -2.60
N GLU A 36 -12.17 -3.41 -1.37
CA GLU A 36 -13.40 -2.67 -1.05
C GLU A 36 -13.27 -1.20 -1.44
N PHE A 37 -12.17 -0.54 -1.05
CA PHE A 37 -11.89 0.84 -1.44
C PHE A 37 -11.83 1.00 -2.97
N LYS A 38 -11.10 0.12 -3.66
CA LYS A 38 -11.04 0.10 -5.14
C LYS A 38 -12.43 -0.03 -5.76
N LYS A 39 -13.28 -0.94 -5.25
CA LYS A 39 -14.66 -1.14 -5.74
C LYS A 39 -15.49 0.14 -5.63
N GLN A 40 -15.35 0.87 -4.53
CA GLN A 40 -16.04 2.15 -4.32
C GLN A 40 -15.52 3.26 -5.24
N MET A 41 -14.22 3.26 -5.54
CA MET A 41 -13.59 4.24 -6.42
C MET A 41 -13.84 4.02 -7.91
N MET A 42 -13.93 2.76 -8.36
CA MET A 42 -13.99 2.41 -9.78
C MET A 42 -15.07 3.13 -10.60
N PRO A 43 -16.33 3.30 -10.13
CA PRO A 43 -17.37 3.99 -10.90
C PRO A 43 -16.99 5.43 -11.27
N TYR A 44 -16.26 6.12 -10.39
CA TYR A 44 -15.81 7.49 -10.62
C TYR A 44 -14.59 7.54 -11.53
N LEU A 45 -13.62 6.66 -11.29
CA LEU A 45 -12.39 6.60 -12.08
C LEU A 45 -12.66 6.20 -13.54
N LYS A 46 -13.65 5.33 -13.79
CA LYS A 46 -14.09 4.96 -15.15
C LYS A 46 -14.56 6.18 -15.95
N LYS A 47 -15.31 7.11 -15.34
CA LYS A 47 -15.82 8.33 -16.01
C LYS A 47 -14.71 9.24 -16.51
N ILE A 48 -13.56 9.25 -15.83
CA ILE A 48 -12.38 10.05 -16.20
C ILE A 48 -11.29 9.22 -16.89
N ASN A 49 -11.54 7.93 -17.13
CA ASN A 49 -10.57 6.96 -17.67
C ASN A 49 -9.25 6.88 -16.87
N ALA A 50 -9.32 7.10 -15.55
CA ALA A 50 -8.16 7.01 -14.68
C ALA A 50 -7.95 5.56 -14.19
N LYS A 51 -6.69 5.20 -13.95
CA LYS A 51 -6.30 3.85 -13.48
C LYS A 51 -5.91 3.87 -12.01
N PHE A 52 -6.32 2.85 -11.27
CA PHE A 52 -6.03 2.66 -9.85
C PHE A 52 -4.89 1.66 -9.67
N PHE A 53 -3.88 2.01 -8.88
CA PHE A 53 -2.75 1.15 -8.53
C PHE A 53 -2.48 1.19 -7.04
N VAL A 54 -2.03 0.05 -6.50
CA VAL A 54 -1.45 -0.02 -5.16
C VAL A 54 0.05 0.01 -5.32
N GLY A 55 0.73 0.87 -4.57
CA GLY A 55 2.18 0.98 -4.59
C GLY A 55 2.76 0.85 -3.19
N GLY A 56 3.89 1.52 -2.99
CA GLY A 56 4.49 1.62 -1.66
C GLY A 56 5.07 0.32 -1.11
N SER A 57 5.26 0.31 0.21
CA SER A 57 5.81 -0.82 0.96
C SER A 57 4.92 -2.05 0.89
N PHE A 58 3.59 -1.86 0.84
CA PHE A 58 2.63 -2.94 0.73
C PHE A 58 2.77 -3.72 -0.59
N ALA A 59 2.83 -3.01 -1.72
CA ALA A 59 3.01 -3.64 -3.04
C ALA A 59 4.38 -4.33 -3.18
N LYS A 60 5.40 -3.84 -2.46
CA LYS A 60 6.76 -4.41 -2.45
C LYS A 60 6.95 -5.57 -1.47
N HIS A 61 5.91 -5.95 -0.71
CA HIS A 61 6.01 -6.94 0.37
C HIS A 61 7.02 -6.56 1.48
N THR A 62 7.25 -5.27 1.66
CA THR A 62 8.16 -4.72 2.68
C THR A 62 7.41 -3.92 3.75
N LEU A 63 6.09 -4.07 3.86
CA LEU A 63 5.30 -3.47 4.92
C LEU A 63 5.71 -4.10 6.26
N ILE A 64 6.13 -3.25 7.19
CA ILE A 64 6.56 -3.64 8.53
C ILE A 64 5.37 -3.61 9.48
N LYS A 65 5.27 -4.63 10.32
CA LYS A 65 4.32 -4.71 11.43
C LYS A 65 4.54 -3.51 12.35
N LYS A 66 3.52 -2.70 12.54
CA LYS A 66 3.55 -1.57 13.47
C LYS A 66 3.02 -2.00 14.84
N SER A 67 3.52 -1.36 15.89
CA SER A 67 3.02 -1.52 17.26
C SER A 67 1.66 -0.85 17.45
N SER A 68 1.39 0.22 16.69
CA SER A 68 0.06 0.80 16.51
C SER A 68 -0.70 0.09 15.38
N TYR A 69 -2.02 -0.08 15.53
CA TYR A 69 -2.88 -0.79 14.58
C TYR A 69 -3.13 -0.04 13.26
N GLU A 70 -2.31 0.95 12.91
CA GLU A 70 -2.53 1.87 11.79
C GLU A 70 -1.48 1.66 10.70
N TYR A 71 -1.90 0.98 9.63
CA TYR A 71 -1.09 0.79 8.44
C TYR A 71 -1.41 1.86 7.39
N ASP A 72 -0.36 2.47 6.85
CA ASP A 72 -0.46 3.38 5.71
C ASP A 72 -0.31 2.60 4.42
N ILE A 73 -1.22 2.82 3.48
CA ILE A 73 -1.23 2.15 2.17
C ILE A 73 -1.17 3.19 1.06
N ASP A 74 -0.13 3.11 0.24
CA ASP A 74 0.04 4.00 -0.90
C ASP A 74 -0.84 3.58 -2.08
N ILE A 75 -1.72 4.48 -2.51
CA ILE A 75 -2.60 4.29 -3.66
C ILE A 75 -2.31 5.38 -4.69
N PHE A 76 -2.11 4.97 -5.94
CA PHE A 76 -1.83 5.86 -7.05
C PHE A 76 -3.00 5.86 -8.03
N ILE A 77 -3.48 7.06 -8.37
CA ILE A 77 -4.48 7.28 -9.42
C ILE A 77 -3.79 7.91 -10.62
N ARG A 78 -3.67 7.14 -11.71
CA ARG A 78 -3.02 7.62 -12.95
C ARG A 78 -4.06 8.17 -13.90
N PHE A 79 -3.98 9.47 -14.16
CA PHE A 79 -4.84 10.15 -15.13
C PHE A 79 -4.30 9.98 -16.56
N PRO A 80 -5.16 9.98 -17.59
CA PRO A 80 -4.74 10.07 -18.98
C PRO A 80 -4.02 11.40 -19.28
N LEU A 81 -3.12 11.41 -20.27
CA LEU A 81 -2.30 12.58 -20.61
C LEU A 81 -3.11 13.84 -20.95
N ARG A 82 -4.35 13.70 -21.46
CA ARG A 82 -5.26 14.82 -21.72
C ARG A 82 -5.63 15.67 -20.49
N TYR A 83 -5.26 15.23 -19.28
CA TYR A 83 -5.42 15.97 -18.04
C TYR A 83 -4.14 16.69 -17.59
N LYS A 84 -3.05 16.69 -18.39
CA LYS A 84 -1.74 17.25 -18.01
C LYS A 84 -1.81 18.70 -17.53
N GLU A 85 -2.63 19.53 -18.15
CA GLU A 85 -2.81 20.95 -17.81
C GLU A 85 -4.00 21.20 -16.88
N LYS A 86 -4.65 20.13 -16.41
CA LYS A 86 -5.79 20.22 -15.48
C LYS A 86 -5.31 20.01 -14.05
N ASN A 87 -6.04 20.59 -13.11
CA ASN A 87 -5.81 20.34 -11.69
C ASN A 87 -6.35 18.95 -11.30
N ILE A 88 -5.56 17.91 -11.58
CA ILE A 88 -5.90 16.52 -11.28
C ILE A 88 -6.14 16.27 -9.78
N SER A 89 -5.43 17.01 -8.92
CA SER A 89 -5.60 16.94 -7.47
C SER A 89 -7.00 17.39 -7.06
N LYS A 90 -7.48 18.50 -7.61
CA LYS A 90 -8.83 19.00 -7.33
C LYS A 90 -9.91 18.05 -7.85
N ILE A 91 -9.70 17.47 -9.02
CA ILE A 91 -10.63 16.47 -9.59
C ILE A 91 -10.73 15.25 -8.67
N LEU A 92 -9.59 14.73 -8.20
CA LEU A 92 -9.57 13.58 -7.29
C LEU A 92 -10.16 13.92 -5.92
N GLU A 93 -9.84 15.09 -5.36
CA GLU A 93 -10.37 15.58 -4.08
C GLU A 93 -11.90 15.60 -4.10
N ASN A 94 -12.50 16.15 -5.16
CA ASN A 94 -13.96 16.20 -5.32
C ASN A 94 -14.60 14.81 -5.40
N ILE A 95 -13.90 13.83 -6.00
CA ILE A 95 -14.39 12.45 -6.04
C ILE A 95 -14.35 11.83 -4.63
N ILE A 96 -13.26 12.05 -3.87
CA ILE A 96 -13.08 11.49 -2.53
C ILE A 96 -14.14 12.07 -1.58
N LYS A 97 -14.26 13.41 -1.51
CA LYS A 97 -15.24 14.11 -0.64
C LYS A 97 -16.69 13.74 -0.91
N LYS A 98 -17.01 13.32 -2.14
CA LYS A 98 -18.36 12.88 -2.49
C LYS A 98 -18.69 11.50 -1.92
N ARG A 99 -17.68 10.69 -1.61
CA ARG A 99 -17.85 9.28 -1.25
C ARG A 99 -17.55 8.99 0.22
N PHE A 100 -16.59 9.71 0.81
CA PHE A 100 -16.06 9.56 2.16
C PHE A 100 -16.10 10.92 2.85
#